data_AF-A0A7J3MKS6-F1
#
_entry.id   AF-A0A7J3MKS6-F1
#
_cell.length_a   1.000
_cell.length_b   1.000
_cell.length_c   1.000
_cell.angle_alpha   90.00
_cell.angle_beta   90.00
_cell.angle_gamma   90.00
#
_symmetry.space_group_name_H-M   'P 1'
#
loop_
_entity.id
_entity.type
_entity.pdbx_description
1 polymer ?
#
loop_
_entity_poly.entity_id
_entity_poly.type
_entity_poly.pdbx_seq_one_letter_code
_entity_poly.pdbx_strand_id
1 'polypeptide(L)'
;MLKVARAKMSIMELDSKGRLTLPKEVRKSLNIGKKVLVINAGDHLKIIPLPSDPFQVLHGTFNVKKSFKELRKQAELTAENETVSKGY
;
A
#
# COMPACT_ATOMS: atom_id res chain seq x y z
N MET A 1 -13.37 21.61 -12.71
CA MET A 1 -14.03 20.61 -13.58
C MET A 1 -13.23 19.32 -13.50
N LEU A 2 -13.71 18.33 -12.74
CA LEU A 2 -13.00 17.05 -12.54
C LEU A 2 -13.11 16.23 -13.83
N LYS A 3 -11.98 16.00 -14.53
CA LYS A 3 -11.93 15.05 -15.65
C LYS A 3 -12.16 13.66 -15.09
N VAL A 4 -13.39 13.15 -15.19
CA VAL A 4 -13.67 11.73 -14.96
C VAL A 4 -12.89 10.96 -16.02
N ALA A 5 -11.84 10.25 -15.61
CA ALA A 5 -11.05 9.43 -16.51
C ALA A 5 -11.95 8.34 -17.09
N ARG A 6 -12.32 8.48 -18.37
CA ARG A 6 -13.10 7.46 -19.09
C ARG A 6 -12.28 6.18 -19.08
N ALA A 7 -12.81 5.12 -18.47
CA ALA A 7 -12.14 3.83 -18.39
C ALA A 7 -11.81 3.35 -19.82
N LYS A 8 -10.53 3.24 -20.13
CA LYS A 8 -10.05 2.78 -21.42
C LYS A 8 -9.98 1.25 -21.34
N MET A 9 -10.93 0.57 -21.99
CA MET A 9 -10.96 -0.89 -22.07
C MET A 9 -10.06 -1.34 -23.21
N SER A 10 -9.22 -2.35 -22.97
CA SER A 10 -8.34 -2.96 -23.96
C SER A 10 -8.35 -4.48 -23.78
N ILE A 11 -8.58 -5.21 -24.87
CA ILE A 11 -8.38 -6.66 -24.92
C ILE A 11 -6.89 -6.93 -25.11
N MET A 12 -6.35 -7.89 -24.37
CA MET A 12 -4.92 -8.22 -24.36
C MET A 12 -4.74 -9.72 -24.33
N GLU A 13 -3.69 -10.20 -24.99
CA GLU A 13 -3.30 -11.60 -24.97
C GLU A 13 -2.07 -11.80 -24.07
N LEU A 14 -1.95 -13.00 -23.51
CA LEU A 14 -0.75 -13.41 -22.80
C LEU A 14 0.32 -13.81 -23.80
N ASP A 15 1.58 -13.57 -23.43
CA ASP A 15 2.68 -14.13 -24.19
C ASP A 15 2.82 -15.65 -23.96
N SER A 16 3.76 -16.28 -24.65
CA SER A 16 4.02 -17.73 -24.55
C SER A 16 4.44 -18.20 -23.15
N LYS A 17 4.80 -17.28 -22.25
CA LYS A 17 5.16 -17.57 -20.85
C LYS A 17 4.04 -17.20 -19.88
N GLY A 18 2.85 -16.86 -20.37
CA GLY A 18 1.70 -16.48 -19.55
C GLY A 18 1.81 -15.07 -18.95
N ARG A 19 2.66 -14.19 -19.50
CA ARG A 19 2.84 -12.82 -18.97
C ARG A 19 1.89 -11.85 -19.67
N LEU A 20 1.31 -10.93 -18.89
CA LEU A 20 0.52 -9.81 -19.39
C LEU A 20 1.37 -8.55 -19.52
N THR A 21 1.47 -7.98 -20.72
CA THR A 21 2.26 -6.77 -20.95
C THR A 21 1.40 -5.52 -20.89
N LEU A 22 1.41 -4.78 -19.78
CA LEU A 22 0.57 -3.57 -19.66
C LEU A 22 0.93 -2.49 -20.70
N PRO A 23 -0.07 -1.85 -21.36
CA PRO A 23 0.15 -0.75 -22.30
C PRO A 23 0.86 0.43 -21.62
N LYS A 24 1.67 1.17 -22.39
CA LYS A 24 2.50 2.27 -21.88
C LYS A 24 1.64 3.36 -21.23
N GLU A 25 0.47 3.62 -21.79
CA GLU A 25 -0.48 4.63 -21.36
C GLU A 25 -1.04 4.28 -19.98
N VAL A 26 -1.44 3.02 -19.78
CA VAL A 26 -1.95 2.52 -18.49
C VAL A 26 -0.85 2.60 -17.43
N ARG A 27 0.35 2.08 -17.73
CA ARG A 27 1.49 2.12 -16.79
C ARG A 27 1.82 3.54 -16.34
N LYS A 28 1.82 4.51 -17.26
CA LYS A 28 2.10 5.92 -16.95
C LYS A 28 0.96 6.56 -16.14
N SER A 29 -0.29 6.34 -16.54
CA SER A 29 -1.44 6.97 -15.89
C SER A 29 -1.63 6.54 -14.44
N LEU A 30 -1.29 5.29 -14.11
CA LEU A 30 -1.40 4.73 -12.77
C LEU A 30 -0.07 4.75 -12.00
N ASN A 31 0.96 5.40 -12.54
CA ASN A 31 2.32 5.44 -11.98
C ASN A 31 2.84 4.05 -11.56
N ILE A 32 2.59 3.04 -12.40
CA ILE A 32 3.01 1.65 -12.13
C ILE A 32 4.52 1.55 -12.32
N GLY A 33 5.22 1.34 -11.20
CA GLY A 33 6.65 1.10 -11.13
C GLY A 33 7.02 -0.38 -11.33
N LYS A 34 8.11 -0.81 -10.68
CA LYS A 34 8.61 -2.19 -10.78
C LYS A 34 7.81 -3.21 -9.97
N LYS A 35 7.08 -2.76 -8.94
CA LYS A 35 6.36 -3.63 -8.01
C LYS A 35 4.88 -3.31 -8.04
N VAL A 36 4.08 -4.37 -8.03
CA VAL A 36 2.62 -4.30 -7.92
C VAL A 36 2.16 -5.36 -6.93
N LEU A 37 1.06 -5.08 -6.23
CA LEU A 37 0.31 -6.07 -5.47
C LEU A 37 -0.79 -6.63 -6.38
N VAL A 38 -0.87 -7.95 -6.48
CA VAL A 38 -1.94 -8.65 -7.21
C VAL A 38 -2.84 -9.33 -6.20
N ILE A 39 -4.12 -8.99 -6.23
CA ILE A 39 -5.15 -9.57 -5.35
C ILE A 39 -6.12 -10.36 -6.23
N ASN A 40 -6.35 -11.63 -5.87
CA ASN A 40 -7.41 -12.43 -6.46
C ASN A 40 -8.77 -11.99 -5.89
N ALA A 41 -9.66 -11.48 -6.74
CA ALA A 41 -11.01 -11.04 -6.36
C ALA A 41 -12.09 -12.08 -6.68
N GLY A 42 -11.71 -13.30 -7.09
CA GLY A 42 -12.60 -14.37 -7.51
C GLY A 42 -12.75 -14.43 -9.03
N ASP A 43 -13.49 -13.47 -9.60
CA ASP A 43 -13.77 -13.37 -11.05
C ASP A 43 -12.73 -12.54 -11.81
N HIS A 44 -11.90 -11.77 -11.11
CA HIS A 44 -10.84 -10.95 -11.71
C HIS A 44 -9.63 -10.78 -10.79
N LEU A 45 -8.56 -10.20 -11.35
CA LEU A 45 -7.39 -9.76 -10.60
C LEU A 45 -7.44 -8.25 -10.40
N LYS A 46 -7.22 -7.79 -9.16
CA LYS A 46 -6.92 -6.39 -8.87
C LYS A 46 -5.40 -6.19 -8.84
N ILE A 47 -4.92 -5.21 -9.59
CA ILE A 47 -3.49 -4.85 -9.65
C ILE A 47 -3.33 -3.46 -9.02
N ILE A 48 -2.55 -3.37 -7.96
CA ILE A 48 -2.33 -2.13 -7.20
C ILE A 48 -0.84 -1.77 -7.32
N PRO A 49 -0.48 -0.58 -7.83
CA PRO A 49 0.91 -0.11 -7.83
C PRO A 49 1.46 -0.04 -6.41
N LEU A 50 2.67 -0.54 -6.20
CA LEU A 50 3.38 -0.34 -4.93
C LEU A 50 4.39 0.79 -5.07
N PRO A 51 4.54 1.64 -4.04
CA PRO A 51 5.56 2.68 -4.05
C PRO A 51 6.95 2.06 -4.13
N SER A 52 7.87 2.75 -4.81
CA SER A 52 9.28 2.34 -4.85
C SER A 52 9.94 2.39 -3.48
N ASP A 53 9.54 3.36 -2.66
CA ASP A 53 9.97 3.55 -1.29
C ASP A 53 8.75 3.55 -0.35
N PRO A 54 8.52 2.45 0.39
CA PRO A 54 7.41 2.37 1.35
C PRO A 54 7.46 3.45 2.44
N PHE A 55 8.65 3.89 2.85
CA PHE A 55 8.80 4.85 3.95
C PHE A 55 8.35 6.26 3.55
N GLN A 56 8.54 6.65 2.29
CA GLN A 56 8.02 7.92 1.78
C GLN A 56 6.49 8.00 1.87
N VAL A 57 5.79 6.89 1.62
CA VAL A 57 4.33 6.85 1.70
C VAL A 57 3.86 6.81 3.16
N LEU A 58 4.60 6.15 4.05
CA LEU A 58 4.27 6.09 5.47
C LEU A 58 4.45 7.43 6.19
N HIS A 59 5.36 8.29 5.72
CA HIS A 59 5.63 9.58 6.34
C HIS A 59 4.38 10.48 6.35
N GLY A 60 3.93 10.87 7.55
CA GLY A 60 2.73 11.69 7.73
C GLY A 60 1.40 10.93 7.69
N THR A 61 1.40 9.61 7.47
CA THR A 61 0.17 8.79 7.53
C THR A 61 -0.41 8.77 8.95
N PHE A 62 0.45 8.76 9.97
CA PHE A 62 0.04 8.84 11.37
C PHE A 62 0.00 10.29 11.84
N ASN A 63 -1.20 10.87 11.89
CA ASN A 63 -1.40 12.21 12.48
C ASN A 63 -1.60 12.09 14.00
N VAL A 64 -0.49 11.91 14.73
CA VAL A 64 -0.49 11.80 16.18
C VAL A 64 -0.02 13.09 16.83
N LYS A 65 -0.73 13.54 17.86
CA LYS A 65 -0.37 14.76 18.60
C LYS A 65 0.93 14.62 19.41
N LYS A 66 1.28 13.39 19.78
CA LYS A 66 2.45 13.05 20.59
C LYS A 66 3.63 12.70 19.70
N SER A 67 4.80 13.17 20.08
CA SER A 67 6.06 12.77 19.48
C SER A 67 6.32 11.27 19.67
N PHE A 68 7.18 10.69 18.83
CA PHE A 68 7.60 9.29 18.95
C PHE A 68 8.17 8.98 20.34
N LYS A 69 8.93 9.91 20.92
CA LYS A 69 9.53 9.77 22.26
C LYS A 69 8.45 9.63 23.34
N GLU A 70 7.38 10.42 23.27
CA GLU A 70 6.29 10.35 24.23
C GLU A 70 5.50 9.05 24.08
N LEU A 71 5.18 8.64 22.85
CA LEU A 71 4.50 7.38 22.58
C LEU A 71 5.30 6.18 23.10
N ARG A 72 6.61 6.19 22.88
CA ARG A 72 7.52 5.16 23.40
C ARG A 72 7.50 5.10 24.93
N LYS A 73 7.64 6.24 25.60
CA LYS A 73 7.59 6.30 27.08
C LYS A 73 6.27 5.77 27.62
N GLN A 74 5.15 6.08 26.97
CA GLN A 74 3.84 5.55 27.37
C GLN A 74 3.75 4.04 27.19
N ALA A 75 4.30 3.49 26.10
CA ALA A 75 4.32 2.06 25.88
C ALA A 75 5.16 1.32 26.95
N GLU A 76 6.31 1.87 27.31
CA GLU A 76 7.19 1.34 28.37
C GLU A 76 6.46 1.33 29.73
N LEU A 77 5.84 2.45 30.13
CA LEU A 77 5.04 2.52 31.37
C LEU A 77 3.85 1.56 31.37
N THR A 78 3.19 1.38 30.22
CA THR A 78 2.06 0.45 30.11
C THR A 78 2.55 -0.98 30.31
N ALA A 79 3.67 -1.36 29.70
CA ALA A 79 4.27 -2.69 29.86
C ALA A 79 4.65 -2.97 31.32
N GLU A 80 5.27 -2.01 32.01
CA GLU A 80 5.61 -2.12 33.45
C GLU A 80 4.36 -2.32 34.32
N ASN A 81 3.29 -1.56 34.07
CA ASN A 81 2.05 -1.72 34.82
C ASN A 81 1.38 -3.08 34.57
N GLU A 82 1.46 -3.60 33.35
CA GLU A 82 0.94 -4.93 33.02
C GLU A 82 1.71 -6.05 33.72
N THR A 83 3.03 -5.93 33.90
CA THR A 83 3.82 -6.93 34.64
C THR A 83 3.47 -6.91 36.12
N VAL A 84 3.38 -5.72 36.72
CA VAL A 84 3.00 -5.55 38.14
C VAL A 84 1.57 -6.02 38.40
N SER A 85 0.63 -5.72 37.49
CA SER A 85 -0.77 -6.13 37.60
C SER A 85 -0.98 -7.65 37.44
N LYS A 86 -0.09 -8.35 36.72
CA LYS A 86 -0.18 -9.80 36.51
C LYS A 86 0.55 -10.63 37.58
N GLY A 87 1.16 -9.98 38.57
CA GLY A 87 1.75 -10.64 39.74
C GLY A 87 3.03 -11.44 39.44
N TYR A 88 3.79 -11.03 38.42
CA TYR A 88 5.16 -11.53 38.18
C TYR A 88 6.19 -10.66 38.89
#